data_AF-A0A381UDR5-F1
#
_entry.id   AF-A0A381UDR5-F1
#
_cell.length_a   1.000
_cell.length_b   1.000
_cell.length_c   1.000
_cell.angle_alpha   90.00
_cell.angle_beta   90.00
_cell.angle_gamma   90.00
#
_symmetry.space_group_name_H-M   'P 1'
#
loop_
_entity.id
_entity.type
_entity.pdbx_description
1 polymer ?
#
loop_
_entity_poly.entity_id
_entity_poly.type
_entity_poly.pdbx_seq_one_letter_code
_entity_poly.pdbx_strand_id
1 'polypeptide(L)'
;NKIGVCPETLWPYDISQFTIKPKYECYEMAKHHRSIQYKRVLPTLEQLKSGLSNGFPIVFGFIVYQSFESEETAKTGIVKMPEQSEKVLGGHAVTLVGYDDTKGTFKVRNSWSAKWGDKGYCYFPYDYITDSNLCSDFWTVQKINDDE
;
A
#
# COMPACT_ATOMS: atom_id res chain seq x y z
N ASN A 1 4.42 16.56 4.75
CA ASN A 1 3.94 16.08 6.07
C ASN A 1 4.23 17.16 7.12
N LYS A 2 3.26 17.60 7.94
CA LYS A 2 3.46 18.70 8.91
C LYS A 2 4.06 18.26 10.27
N ILE A 3 3.90 16.99 10.64
CA ILE A 3 4.28 16.48 11.96
C ILE A 3 5.50 15.56 11.85
N GLY A 4 5.49 14.66 10.86
CA GLY A 4 6.44 13.57 10.66
C GLY A 4 5.93 12.26 11.24
N VAL A 5 6.83 11.28 11.48
CA VAL A 5 6.51 9.99 12.10
C VAL A 5 7.63 9.60 13.06
N CYS A 6 7.30 9.12 14.26
CA CYS A 6 8.29 8.63 15.21
C CYS A 6 8.68 7.18 14.94
N PRO A 7 9.82 6.69 15.46
CA PRO A 7 10.14 5.27 15.42
C PRO A 7 9.06 4.42 16.07
N GLU A 8 8.78 3.25 15.50
CA GLU A 8 7.81 2.29 16.06
C GLU A 8 8.22 1.80 17.46
N THR A 9 9.52 1.81 17.78
CA THR A 9 10.01 1.48 19.14
C THR A 9 9.54 2.45 20.21
N LEU A 10 9.14 3.68 19.85
CA LEU A 10 8.65 4.70 20.77
C LEU A 10 7.12 4.68 20.91
N TRP A 11 6.41 4.26 19.86
CA TRP A 11 4.97 4.07 19.84
C TRP A 11 4.62 2.78 19.09
N PRO A 12 4.78 1.61 19.74
CA PRO A 12 4.60 0.32 19.08
C PRO A 12 3.13 0.11 18.71
N TYR A 13 2.89 -0.65 17.65
CA TYR A 13 1.53 -1.00 17.28
C TYR A 13 0.87 -1.86 18.37
N ASP A 14 -0.18 -1.31 18.97
CA ASP A 14 -1.09 -2.01 19.86
C ASP A 14 -2.52 -1.60 19.45
N ILE A 15 -3.28 -2.57 18.95
CA ILE A 15 -4.65 -2.33 18.47
C ILE A 15 -5.58 -1.83 19.58
N SER A 16 -5.28 -2.09 20.85
CA SER A 16 -6.07 -1.55 21.97
C SER A 16 -5.80 -0.06 22.22
N GLN A 17 -4.70 0.47 21.68
CA GLN A 17 -4.23 1.85 21.93
C GLN A 17 -4.35 2.76 20.70
N PHE A 18 -4.97 2.31 19.60
CA PHE A 18 -5.02 3.08 18.35
C PHE A 18 -5.73 4.44 18.45
N THR A 19 -6.63 4.61 19.43
CA THR A 19 -7.31 5.88 19.73
C THR A 19 -6.61 6.71 20.81
N ILE A 20 -5.58 6.15 21.44
CA ILE A 20 -4.84 6.82 22.51
C ILE A 20 -3.84 7.79 21.88
N LYS A 21 -3.86 9.02 22.37
CA LYS A 21 -2.92 10.05 21.93
C LYS A 21 -1.48 9.64 22.29
N PRO A 22 -0.54 9.63 21.33
CA PRO A 22 0.87 9.36 21.60
C PRO A 22 1.47 10.32 22.62
N LYS A 23 2.54 9.87 23.29
CA LYS A 23 3.30 10.70 24.24
C LYS A 23 3.96 11.89 23.54
N TYR A 24 4.24 12.96 24.29
CA TYR A 24 4.89 14.16 23.77
C TYR A 24 6.22 13.87 23.03
N GLU A 25 7.03 12.95 23.57
CA GLU A 25 8.29 12.50 22.96
C GLU A 25 8.11 11.94 21.55
N CYS A 26 6.98 11.31 21.24
CA CYS A 26 6.67 10.84 19.89
C CYS A 26 6.61 12.01 18.90
N TYR A 27 6.00 13.13 19.30
CA TYR A 27 5.89 14.31 18.45
C TYR A 27 7.22 15.03 18.26
N GLU A 28 8.11 15.02 19.27
CA GLU A 28 9.46 15.56 19.14
C GLU A 28 10.31 14.69 18.20
N MET A 29 10.29 13.37 18.37
CA MET A 29 11.03 12.46 17.50
C MET A 29 10.48 12.42 16.06
N ALA A 30 9.19 12.64 15.89
CA ALA A 30 8.56 12.72 14.57
C ALA A 30 9.14 13.85 13.71
N LYS A 31 9.63 14.94 14.33
CA LYS A 31 10.14 16.09 13.58
C LYS A 31 11.33 15.78 12.69
N HIS A 32 12.12 14.77 13.05
CA HIS A 32 13.27 14.30 12.27
C HIS A 32 12.88 13.52 11.01
N HIS A 33 11.60 13.19 10.83
CA HIS A 33 11.08 12.42 9.69
C HIS A 33 10.01 13.20 8.92
N ARG A 34 10.22 14.51 8.75
CA ARG A 34 9.29 15.42 8.05
C ARG A 34 9.56 15.57 6.56
N SER A 35 10.80 15.34 6.12
CA SER A 35 11.30 15.59 4.75
C SER A 35 10.78 14.56 3.75
N ILE A 36 9.46 14.58 3.51
CA ILE A 36 8.80 13.81 2.45
C ILE A 36 7.97 14.73 1.55
N GLN A 37 8.30 14.73 0.27
CA GLN A 37 7.38 15.17 -0.78
C GLN A 37 6.45 14.00 -1.10
N TYR A 38 5.18 14.29 -1.35
CA TYR A 38 4.24 13.29 -1.86
C TYR A 38 3.72 13.76 -3.22
N LYS A 39 3.59 12.81 -4.15
CA LYS A 39 3.11 13.07 -5.52
C LYS A 39 2.02 12.09 -5.86
N ARG A 40 0.95 12.59 -6.50
CA ARG A 40 -0.10 11.73 -7.04
C ARG A 40 0.45 11.05 -8.28
N VAL A 41 0.18 9.76 -8.44
CA VAL A 41 0.55 8.99 -9.62
C VAL A 41 -0.71 8.70 -10.43
N LEU A 42 -0.63 8.78 -11.75
CA LEU A 42 -1.76 8.36 -12.59
C LEU A 42 -1.82 6.84 -12.64
N PRO A 43 -3.02 6.23 -12.58
CA PRO A 43 -3.19 4.78 -12.56
C PRO A 43 -3.03 4.15 -13.96
N THR A 44 -1.99 4.54 -14.71
CA THR A 44 -1.64 3.94 -15.99
C THR A 44 -0.46 2.99 -15.83
N LEU A 45 -0.41 1.91 -16.61
CA LEU A 45 0.68 0.94 -16.54
C LEU A 45 2.05 1.59 -16.68
N GLU A 46 2.19 2.53 -17.61
CA GLU A 46 3.44 3.25 -17.84
C GLU A 46 3.89 4.03 -16.59
N GLN A 47 3.00 4.82 -15.99
CA GLN A 47 3.33 5.67 -14.84
C GLN A 47 3.63 4.83 -13.60
N LEU A 48 2.84 3.78 -13.36
CA LEU A 48 3.05 2.86 -12.23
C LEU A 48 4.38 2.11 -12.35
N LYS A 49 4.68 1.53 -13.53
CA LYS A 49 5.95 0.82 -13.77
C LYS A 49 7.15 1.77 -13.73
N SER A 50 7.02 2.98 -14.27
CA SER A 50 8.06 4.00 -14.20
C SER A 50 8.38 4.38 -12.75
N GLY A 51 7.35 4.62 -11.92
CA GLY A 51 7.53 4.89 -10.50
C GLY A 51 8.28 3.76 -9.79
N LEU A 52 7.85 2.52 -10.00
CA LEU A 52 8.48 1.34 -9.41
C LEU A 52 9.94 1.16 -9.87
N SER A 53 10.22 1.36 -11.15
CA SER A 53 11.58 1.21 -11.72
C SER A 53 12.56 2.26 -11.19
N ASN A 54 12.05 3.44 -10.81
CA ASN A 54 12.83 4.48 -10.14
C ASN A 54 12.97 4.25 -8.61
N GLY A 55 12.51 3.10 -8.10
CA GLY A 55 12.61 2.77 -6.69
C GLY A 55 11.61 3.53 -5.81
N PHE A 56 10.50 4.02 -6.39
CA PHE A 56 9.45 4.70 -5.66
C PHE A 56 8.26 3.75 -5.43
N PRO A 57 8.06 3.23 -4.20
CA PRO A 57 6.84 2.51 -3.86
C PRO A 57 5.61 3.42 -4.02
N ILE A 58 4.48 2.81 -4.38
CA ILE A 58 3.23 3.55 -4.62
C ILE A 58 2.16 2.98 -3.69
N VAL A 59 1.58 3.81 -2.83
CA VAL A 59 0.40 3.43 -2.05
C VAL A 59 -0.86 3.73 -2.86
N PHE A 60 -1.86 2.87 -2.74
CA PHE A 60 -3.16 3.06 -3.40
C PHE A 60 -4.27 2.40 -2.60
N GLY A 61 -5.50 2.86 -2.81
CA GLY A 61 -6.71 2.24 -2.29
C GLY A 61 -7.38 1.37 -3.35
N PHE A 62 -7.99 0.27 -2.93
CA PHE A 62 -8.81 -0.59 -3.79
C PHE A 62 -10.06 -1.10 -3.07
N ILE A 63 -11.07 -1.47 -3.86
CA ILE A 63 -12.30 -2.10 -3.36
C ILE A 63 -12.01 -3.56 -3.03
N VAL A 64 -12.32 -3.97 -1.81
CA VAL A 64 -12.17 -5.36 -1.37
C VAL A 64 -13.43 -6.15 -1.70
N TYR A 65 -13.26 -7.25 -2.43
CA TYR A 65 -14.31 -8.22 -2.73
C TYR A 65 -14.07 -9.54 -1.98
N GLN A 66 -15.07 -10.42 -1.94
CA GLN A 66 -15.00 -11.71 -1.23
C GLN A 66 -13.83 -12.60 -1.67
N SER A 67 -13.49 -12.61 -2.95
CA SER A 67 -12.39 -13.34 -3.55
C SER A 67 -11.04 -12.89 -3.00
N PHE A 68 -10.89 -11.60 -2.67
CA PHE A 68 -9.66 -11.09 -2.04
C PHE A 68 -9.47 -11.65 -0.63
N GLU A 69 -10.55 -11.76 0.15
CA GLU A 69 -10.51 -12.34 1.51
C GLU A 69 -10.72 -13.86 1.53
N SER A 70 -10.75 -14.52 0.37
CA SER A 70 -10.90 -15.97 0.29
C SER A 70 -9.67 -16.71 0.85
N GLU A 71 -9.88 -17.96 1.28
CA GLU A 71 -8.77 -18.82 1.70
C GLU A 71 -7.74 -19.05 0.59
N GLU A 72 -8.16 -19.06 -0.68
CA GLU A 72 -7.26 -19.27 -1.82
C GLU A 72 -6.28 -18.10 -1.94
N THR A 73 -6.79 -16.87 -1.92
CA THR A 73 -5.95 -15.66 -1.93
C THR A 73 -5.10 -15.58 -0.67
N ALA A 74 -5.64 -15.93 0.49
CA ALA A 74 -4.89 -15.96 1.74
C ALA A 74 -3.75 -17.00 1.75
N LYS A 75 -3.83 -18.06 0.95
CA LYS A 75 -2.77 -19.09 0.83
C LYS A 75 -1.76 -18.78 -0.27
N THR A 76 -2.21 -18.17 -1.38
CA THR A 76 -1.39 -18.01 -2.59
C THR A 76 -0.92 -16.58 -2.84
N GLY A 77 -1.64 -15.59 -2.32
CA GLY A 77 -1.48 -14.19 -2.65
C GLY A 77 -1.99 -13.82 -4.05
N ILE A 78 -2.55 -14.75 -4.83
CA ILE A 78 -3.01 -14.46 -6.18
C ILE A 78 -4.39 -13.81 -6.10
N VAL A 79 -4.51 -12.58 -6.59
CA VAL A 79 -5.78 -11.85 -6.64
C VAL A 79 -6.41 -12.02 -8.01
N LYS A 80 -7.72 -12.29 -8.05
CA LYS A 80 -8.50 -12.44 -9.28
C LYS A 80 -9.23 -11.13 -9.59
N MET A 81 -9.62 -10.95 -10.85
CA MET A 81 -10.61 -9.93 -11.18
C MET A 81 -11.93 -10.26 -10.48
N PRO A 82 -12.65 -9.26 -9.95
CA PRO A 82 -13.91 -9.51 -9.28
C PRO A 82 -14.99 -9.93 -10.28
N GLU A 83 -15.91 -10.78 -9.84
CA GLU A 83 -17.08 -11.13 -10.64
C GLU A 83 -18.13 -10.02 -10.58
N GLN A 84 -18.96 -9.89 -11.63
CA GLN A 84 -19.94 -8.79 -11.73
C GLN A 84 -20.95 -8.77 -10.57
N SER A 85 -21.31 -9.93 -10.03
CA SER A 85 -22.23 -10.09 -8.89
C SER A 85 -21.52 -10.30 -7.56
N GLU A 86 -20.19 -10.12 -7.51
CA GLU A 86 -19.43 -10.38 -6.32
C GLU A 86 -19.68 -9.32 -5.24
N LYS A 87 -19.78 -9.76 -3.99
CA LYS A 87 -20.06 -8.86 -2.88
C LYS A 87 -18.82 -8.04 -2.51
N VAL A 88 -19.02 -6.72 -2.42
CA VAL A 88 -18.06 -5.78 -1.84
C VAL A 88 -18.04 -5.94 -0.31
N LEU A 89 -16.84 -6.06 0.26
CA LEU A 89 -16.60 -6.16 1.69
C LEU A 89 -16.14 -4.83 2.30
N GLY A 90 -15.49 -3.97 1.51
CA GLY A 90 -15.02 -2.66 1.98
C GLY A 90 -13.96 -2.06 1.07
N GLY A 91 -13.09 -1.24 1.64
CA GLY A 91 -11.92 -0.69 0.98
C GLY A 91 -10.66 -0.96 1.79
N HIS A 92 -9.54 -1.12 1.11
CA HIS A 92 -8.24 -1.35 1.74
C HIS A 92 -7.14 -0.56 1.02
N ALA A 93 -6.08 -0.22 1.74
CA ALA A 93 -4.94 0.51 1.23
C ALA A 93 -3.66 -0.31 1.40
N VAL A 94 -2.90 -0.44 0.32
CA VAL A 94 -1.73 -1.33 0.21
C VAL A 94 -0.62 -0.65 -0.59
N THR A 95 0.57 -1.27 -0.63
CA THR A 95 1.73 -0.70 -1.31
C THR A 95 2.13 -1.54 -2.51
N LEU A 96 2.12 -0.94 -3.69
CA LEU A 96 2.73 -1.45 -4.92
C LEU A 96 4.27 -1.44 -4.77
N VAL A 97 4.91 -2.58 -4.98
CA VAL A 97 6.37 -2.75 -4.75
C VAL A 97 7.11 -3.40 -5.92
N GLY A 98 6.41 -3.81 -6.96
CA GLY A 98 7.03 -4.44 -8.13
C GLY A 98 6.02 -4.84 -9.19
N TYR A 99 6.49 -5.37 -10.29
CA TYR A 99 5.67 -5.89 -11.38
C TYR A 99 6.37 -7.06 -12.08
N ASP A 100 5.60 -7.91 -12.74
CA ASP A 100 6.06 -9.05 -13.54
C ASP A 100 5.31 -9.02 -14.88
N ASP A 101 6.01 -8.57 -15.93
CA ASP A 101 5.45 -8.46 -17.29
C ASP A 101 5.13 -9.83 -17.90
N THR A 102 5.84 -10.88 -17.49
CA THR A 102 5.59 -12.24 -18.00
C THR A 102 4.25 -12.79 -17.52
N LYS A 103 3.79 -12.30 -16.37
CA LYS A 103 2.50 -12.68 -15.77
C LYS A 103 1.42 -11.62 -15.92
N GLY A 104 1.77 -10.40 -16.35
CA GLY A 104 0.84 -9.28 -16.39
C GLY A 104 0.34 -8.87 -14.99
N THR A 105 1.23 -8.92 -13.98
CA THR A 105 0.83 -8.66 -12.59
C THR A 105 1.69 -7.63 -11.88
N PHE A 106 1.08 -6.91 -10.95
CA PHE A 106 1.77 -6.10 -9.95
C PHE A 106 1.95 -6.88 -8.66
N LYS A 107 3.14 -6.76 -8.07
CA LYS A 107 3.44 -7.23 -6.72
C LYS A 107 3.07 -6.16 -5.70
N VAL A 108 2.25 -6.54 -4.73
CA VAL A 108 1.70 -5.67 -3.71
C VAL A 108 2.06 -6.21 -2.33
N ARG A 109 2.53 -5.32 -1.44
CA ARG A 109 2.76 -5.62 -0.03
C ARG A 109 1.48 -5.35 0.76
N ASN A 110 0.94 -6.40 1.38
CA ASN A 110 -0.19 -6.30 2.31
C ASN A 110 0.29 -6.08 3.75
N SER A 111 -0.64 -5.82 4.66
CA SER A 111 -0.40 -5.53 6.08
C SER A 111 -1.02 -6.57 7.02
N TRP A 112 -1.33 -7.77 6.53
CA TRP A 112 -2.04 -8.84 7.27
C TRP A 112 -1.13 -10.00 7.68
N SER A 113 0.01 -9.70 8.32
CA SER A 113 1.05 -10.67 8.70
C SER A 113 1.76 -11.33 7.52
N ALA A 114 2.97 -11.82 7.76
CA ALA A 114 3.73 -12.61 6.80
C ALA A 114 3.13 -14.00 6.56
N LYS A 115 2.12 -14.42 7.33
CA LYS A 115 1.44 -15.71 7.13
C LYS A 115 0.34 -15.66 6.08
N TRP A 116 -0.07 -14.47 5.65
CA TRP A 116 -1.11 -14.28 4.63
C TRP A 116 -0.48 -14.09 3.25
N GLY A 117 -1.10 -14.65 2.22
CA GLY A 117 -0.63 -14.60 0.85
C GLY A 117 0.76 -15.23 0.67
N ASP A 118 1.53 -14.70 -0.27
CA ASP A 118 2.94 -15.09 -0.43
C ASP A 118 3.81 -14.25 0.51
N LYS A 119 3.98 -14.74 1.75
CA LYS A 119 4.82 -14.10 2.78
C LYS A 119 4.43 -12.65 3.08
N GLY A 120 3.14 -12.35 3.08
CA GLY A 120 2.57 -11.00 3.26
C GLY A 120 2.42 -10.20 1.97
N TYR A 121 2.73 -10.80 0.81
CA TYR A 121 2.55 -10.19 -0.51
C TYR A 121 1.37 -10.82 -1.27
N CYS A 122 0.83 -10.05 -2.19
CA CYS A 122 -0.14 -10.50 -3.16
C CYS A 122 0.19 -9.97 -4.56
N TYR A 123 -0.48 -10.55 -5.55
CA TYR A 123 -0.24 -10.33 -6.97
C TYR A 123 -1.56 -9.98 -7.64
N PHE A 124 -1.68 -8.74 -8.09
CA PHE A 124 -2.87 -8.24 -8.77
C PHE A 124 -2.67 -8.24 -10.28
N PRO A 125 -3.68 -8.59 -11.09
CA PRO A 125 -3.67 -8.33 -12.53
C PRO A 125 -3.49 -6.83 -12.80
N TYR A 126 -2.79 -6.51 -13.88
CA TYR A 126 -2.64 -5.14 -14.37
C TYR A 126 -3.99 -4.42 -14.50
N ASP A 127 -4.95 -5.08 -15.14
CA ASP A 127 -6.28 -4.53 -15.39
C ASP A 127 -7.01 -4.15 -14.09
N TYR A 128 -6.83 -4.92 -13.02
CA TYR A 128 -7.43 -4.62 -11.71
C TYR A 128 -6.93 -3.26 -11.20
N ILE A 129 -5.62 -3.05 -11.19
CA ILE A 129 -5.01 -1.86 -10.59
C ILE A 129 -5.27 -0.61 -11.46
N THR A 130 -5.35 -0.78 -12.78
CA THR A 130 -5.58 0.36 -13.68
C THR A 130 -7.06 0.71 -13.89
N ASP A 131 -7.99 -0.11 -13.41
CA ASP A 131 -9.42 0.21 -13.44
C ASP A 131 -9.78 1.24 -12.37
N SER A 132 -10.20 2.43 -12.81
CA SER A 132 -10.60 3.53 -11.93
C SER A 132 -11.88 3.25 -11.12
N ASN A 133 -12.64 2.22 -11.46
CA ASN A 133 -13.78 1.77 -10.67
C ASN A 133 -13.36 0.86 -9.51
N LEU A 134 -12.18 0.22 -9.61
CA LEU A 134 -11.69 -0.72 -8.60
C LEU A 134 -10.62 -0.10 -7.70
N CYS A 135 -9.80 0.79 -8.25
CA CYS A 135 -8.65 1.37 -7.57
C CYS A 135 -8.62 2.90 -7.67
N SER A 136 -8.11 3.55 -6.63
CA SER A 136 -8.01 5.00 -6.56
C SER A 136 -6.87 5.47 -5.63
N ASP A 137 -6.64 6.79 -5.61
CA ASP A 137 -5.70 7.45 -4.70
C ASP A 137 -4.29 6.87 -4.67
N PHE A 138 -3.67 6.84 -5.85
CA PHE A 138 -2.28 6.45 -6.04
C PHE A 138 -1.35 7.60 -5.61
N TRP A 139 -0.48 7.32 -4.65
CA TRP A 139 0.48 8.27 -4.11
C TRP A 139 1.85 7.63 -3.95
N THR A 140 2.90 8.42 -4.19
CA THR A 140 4.26 8.05 -3.82
C THR A 140 4.87 9.09 -2.89
N VAL A 141 5.80 8.66 -2.05
CA VAL A 141 6.58 9.54 -1.17
C VAL A 141 8.05 9.52 -1.60
N GLN A 142 8.64 10.71 -1.67
CA GLN A 142 10.05 10.91 -2.00
C GLN A 142 10.69 11.62 -0.83
N LYS A 143 11.80 11.09 -0.32
CA LYS A 143 12.61 11.83 0.65
C LYS A 143 13.20 13.03 -0.07
N ILE A 144 12.98 14.22 0.48
CA ILE A 144 13.71 15.40 0.04
C ILE A 144 15.05 15.32 0.77
N ASN A 145 16.15 15.24 0.03
CA ASN A 145 17.45 15.52 0.62
C ASN A 145 17.43 17.02 0.91
N ASP A 146 17.60 17.38 2.19
CA ASP A 146 17.90 18.75 2.54
C ASP A 146 19.29 19.01 1.93
N ASP A 147 19.35 19.75 0.82
CA ASP A 147 20.62 20.29 0.34
C ASP A 147 21.22 21.14 1.48
N GLU A 148 22.50 20.91 1.79
CA GLU A 148 23.26 21.64 2.82
C GLU A 148 23.16 23.17 2.71
#